data_AF-A0A673NJQ9-F1
#
_entry.id   AF-A0A673NJQ9-F1
#
_cell.length_a   1.000
_cell.length_b   1.000
_cell.length_c   1.000
_cell.angle_alpha   90.00
_cell.angle_beta   90.00
_cell.angle_gamma   90.00
#
_symmetry.space_group_name_H-M   'P 1'
#
loop_
_entity.id
_entity.type
_entity.pdbx_description
1 polymer ?
#
loop_
_entity_poly.entity_id
_entity_poly.type
_entity_poly.pdbx_seq_one_letter_code
_entity_poly.pdbx_strand_id
1 'polypeptide(L)'
;MDTFGLYVVTWNVATAEPPDDVNSVLQLNSPKKTDLYVIGLQEVKAAPLKFVTDLAFEDSWSHFFMNTLAPLGYIKVSSIRMQGLLLLFISKMEHVPFIRDIQVTYTRTGLYGYWGNKGGVSIRLSFYGHMLCFLNCHLTAHMNYASQRVDEFEYILDAQTFDTKNTPRILDHKVVFWFGDLNFRIEDHGMLFVRNCITSQRYNLLWSKDQLTMMKQKEATLQKFEEGPLDFQPTYKFDLNSDNYDTR
;
A
#
# COMPACT_ATOMS: atom_id res chain seq x y z
N MET A 1 24.40 5.44 -15.77
CA MET A 1 23.79 4.82 -14.57
C MET A 1 22.59 4.06 -15.07
N ASP A 2 22.53 2.76 -14.79
CA ASP A 2 21.35 1.98 -15.15
C ASP A 2 20.18 2.44 -14.27
N THR A 3 19.05 2.74 -14.90
CA THR A 3 17.81 3.14 -14.21
C THR A 3 16.84 1.98 -14.22
N PHE A 4 16.33 1.61 -13.05
CA PHE A 4 15.35 0.52 -12.90
C PHE A 4 13.95 1.09 -12.70
N GLY A 5 12.95 0.47 -13.34
CA GLY A 5 11.55 0.83 -13.17
C GLY A 5 10.95 0.13 -11.95
N LEU A 6 10.48 0.91 -10.97
CA LEU A 6 9.69 0.41 -9.85
C LEU A 6 8.26 0.91 -9.99
N TYR A 7 7.30 0.00 -9.89
CA TYR A 7 5.88 0.32 -9.92
C TYR A 7 5.20 -0.16 -8.64
N VAL A 8 4.63 0.78 -7.87
CA VAL A 8 3.98 0.51 -6.58
C VAL A 8 2.48 0.67 -6.75
N VAL A 9 1.71 -0.33 -6.31
CA VAL A 9 0.25 -0.35 -6.33
C VAL A 9 -0.26 -0.45 -4.90
N THR A 10 -1.26 0.36 -4.56
CA THR A 10 -2.09 0.17 -3.37
C THR A 10 -3.55 0.00 -3.77
N TRP A 11 -4.25 -0.97 -3.19
CA TRP A 11 -5.67 -1.16 -3.47
C TRP A 11 -6.42 -1.80 -2.29
N ASN A 12 -7.37 -1.05 -1.72
CA ASN A 12 -8.36 -1.63 -0.81
C ASN A 12 -9.41 -2.38 -1.66
N VAL A 13 -9.40 -3.70 -1.59
CA VAL A 13 -10.24 -4.56 -2.42
C VAL A 13 -11.61 -4.85 -1.79
N ALA A 14 -11.92 -4.27 -0.63
CA ALA A 14 -13.22 -4.38 0.04
C ALA A 14 -13.76 -5.82 0.13
N THR A 15 -12.89 -6.80 0.37
CA THR A 15 -13.17 -8.25 0.43
C THR A 15 -13.63 -8.90 -0.88
N ALA A 16 -13.56 -8.16 -2.00
CA ALA A 16 -13.84 -8.69 -3.32
C ALA A 16 -12.82 -9.75 -3.75
N GLU A 17 -13.27 -10.66 -4.61
CA GLU A 17 -12.38 -11.54 -5.36
C GLU A 17 -11.69 -10.76 -6.49
N PRO A 18 -10.56 -11.26 -7.02
CA PRO A 18 -9.90 -10.62 -8.15
C PRO A 18 -10.84 -10.41 -9.35
N PRO A 19 -10.70 -9.30 -10.09
CA PRO A 19 -11.48 -9.03 -11.31
C PRO A 19 -11.01 -9.92 -12.47
N ASP A 20 -11.61 -9.76 -13.65
CA ASP A 20 -11.21 -10.49 -14.85
C ASP A 20 -9.81 -10.09 -15.37
N ASP A 21 -9.42 -8.81 -15.20
CA ASP A 21 -8.10 -8.30 -15.58
C ASP A 21 -7.59 -7.15 -14.68
N VAL A 22 -6.29 -6.90 -14.73
CA VAL A 22 -5.60 -5.80 -14.00
C VAL A 22 -4.61 -5.05 -14.89
N ASN A 23 -4.83 -5.06 -16.21
CA ASN A 23 -3.86 -4.50 -17.17
C ASN A 23 -3.65 -3.00 -16.96
N SER A 24 -4.72 -2.27 -16.67
CA SER A 24 -4.70 -0.83 -16.37
C SER A 24 -4.02 -0.54 -15.02
N VAL A 25 -4.36 -1.32 -13.99
CA VAL A 25 -3.79 -1.20 -12.63
C VAL A 25 -2.27 -1.41 -12.66
N LEU A 26 -1.80 -2.42 -13.39
CA LEU A 26 -0.38 -2.76 -13.54
C LEU A 26 0.34 -1.95 -14.64
N GLN A 27 -0.38 -1.07 -15.35
CA GLN A 27 0.14 -0.28 -16.47
C GLN A 27 0.87 -1.13 -17.54
N LEU A 28 0.37 -2.32 -17.86
CA LEU A 28 1.06 -3.25 -18.77
C LEU A 28 1.18 -2.73 -20.20
N ASN A 29 0.30 -1.81 -20.60
CA ASN A 29 0.33 -1.16 -21.91
C ASN A 29 1.18 0.12 -21.93
N SER A 30 1.82 0.48 -20.81
CA SER A 30 2.67 1.66 -20.73
C SER A 30 3.99 1.44 -21.49
N PRO A 31 4.51 2.43 -22.21
CA PRO A 31 5.83 2.33 -22.83
C PRO A 31 6.97 2.36 -21.81
N LYS A 32 6.68 2.65 -20.53
CA LYS A 32 7.69 2.67 -19.47
C LYS A 32 8.08 1.25 -19.07
N LYS A 33 9.38 0.95 -19.06
CA LYS A 33 9.91 -0.32 -18.56
C LYS A 33 9.66 -0.42 -17.06
N THR A 34 8.88 -1.41 -16.63
CA THR A 34 8.78 -1.80 -15.21
C THR A 34 9.64 -3.02 -14.97
N ASP A 35 10.49 -2.97 -13.96
CA ASP A 35 11.40 -4.08 -13.58
C ASP A 35 10.94 -4.74 -12.28
N LEU A 36 10.36 -3.94 -11.38
CA LEU A 36 9.86 -4.34 -10.08
C LEU A 36 8.40 -3.91 -9.92
N TYR A 37 7.57 -4.83 -9.45
CA TYR A 37 6.20 -4.56 -9.00
C TYR A 37 6.10 -4.75 -7.49
N VAL A 38 5.51 -3.79 -6.80
CA VAL A 38 5.17 -3.87 -5.39
C VAL A 38 3.70 -3.64 -5.23
N ILE A 39 2.97 -4.63 -4.74
CA ILE A 39 1.50 -4.59 -4.70
C ILE A 39 1.05 -4.75 -3.25
N GLY A 40 0.49 -3.69 -2.68
CA GLY A 40 -0.13 -3.69 -1.37
C GLY A 40 -1.65 -3.70 -1.47
N LEU A 41 -2.29 -4.72 -0.92
CA LEU A 41 -3.74 -4.79 -0.83
C LEU A 41 -4.21 -4.60 0.62
N GLN A 42 -5.42 -4.07 0.77
CA GLN A 42 -6.15 -4.00 2.04
C GLN A 42 -7.53 -4.65 1.88
N GLU A 43 -8.10 -5.11 3.00
CA GLU A 43 -9.37 -5.85 3.03
C GLU A 43 -9.42 -7.09 2.14
N VAL A 44 -8.29 -7.76 1.91
CA VAL A 44 -8.30 -9.08 1.26
C VAL A 44 -9.10 -10.05 2.12
N LYS A 45 -10.06 -10.75 1.51
CA LYS A 45 -10.90 -11.73 2.19
C LYS A 45 -10.05 -12.77 2.93
N ALA A 46 -10.23 -12.89 4.24
CA ALA A 46 -9.54 -13.85 5.09
C ALA A 46 -10.58 -14.83 5.66
N ALA A 47 -10.68 -16.04 5.11
CA ALA A 47 -11.60 -17.05 5.63
C ALA A 47 -10.94 -17.82 6.79
N PRO A 48 -11.61 -18.03 7.95
CA PRO A 48 -11.02 -18.71 9.12
C PRO A 48 -10.54 -20.14 8.82
N LEU A 49 -11.29 -20.88 8.00
CA LEU A 49 -10.92 -22.25 7.59
C LEU A 49 -9.74 -22.28 6.60
N LYS A 50 -9.44 -21.15 5.96
CA LYS A 50 -8.36 -21.02 4.99
C LYS A 50 -7.01 -20.72 5.61
N PHE A 51 -6.90 -20.39 6.90
CA PHE A 51 -5.58 -20.07 7.49
C PHE A 51 -4.56 -21.22 7.37
N VAL A 52 -5.02 -22.47 7.46
CA VAL A 52 -4.17 -23.67 7.28
C VAL A 52 -3.89 -23.94 5.80
N THR A 53 -4.85 -23.65 4.91
CA THR A 53 -4.65 -23.80 3.46
C THR A 53 -3.86 -22.65 2.85
N ASP A 54 -3.93 -21.42 3.35
CA ASP A 54 -3.21 -20.24 2.87
C ASP A 54 -1.71 -20.30 3.25
N LEU A 55 -1.37 -21.14 4.25
CA LEU A 55 0.01 -21.56 4.52
C LEU A 55 0.51 -22.60 3.51
N ALA A 56 -0.40 -23.32 2.84
CA ALA A 56 -0.09 -24.39 1.87
C ALA A 56 -0.36 -24.01 0.39
N PHE A 57 -1.15 -22.96 0.15
CA PHE A 57 -1.63 -22.48 -1.14
C PHE A 57 -1.60 -20.94 -1.13
N GLU A 58 -1.16 -20.36 -2.23
CA GLU A 58 -1.14 -18.89 -2.38
C GLU A 58 -2.57 -18.32 -2.35
N ASP A 59 -2.74 -17.12 -1.78
CA ASP A 59 -4.04 -16.46 -1.80
C ASP A 59 -4.49 -16.13 -3.24
N SER A 60 -5.81 -16.00 -3.46
CA SER A 60 -6.37 -15.82 -4.81
C SER A 60 -5.81 -14.59 -5.52
N TRP A 61 -5.47 -13.53 -4.79
CA TRP A 61 -4.87 -12.32 -5.35
C TRP A 61 -3.43 -12.53 -5.77
N SER A 62 -2.60 -13.18 -4.94
CA SER A 62 -1.23 -13.58 -5.30
C SER A 62 -1.20 -14.41 -6.58
N HIS A 63 -2.05 -15.44 -6.65
CA HIS A 63 -2.13 -16.32 -7.82
C HIS A 63 -2.60 -15.54 -9.06
N PHE A 64 -3.61 -14.69 -8.91
CA PHE A 64 -4.13 -13.88 -10.00
C PHE A 64 -3.10 -12.90 -10.59
N PHE A 65 -2.37 -12.17 -9.74
CA PHE A 65 -1.29 -11.30 -10.22
C PHE A 65 -0.18 -12.09 -10.91
N MET A 66 0.19 -13.27 -10.38
CA MET A 66 1.21 -14.09 -11.00
C MET A 66 0.76 -14.74 -12.32
N ASN A 67 -0.50 -15.09 -12.48
CA ASN A 67 -1.04 -15.52 -13.78
C ASN A 67 -0.90 -14.44 -14.87
N THR A 68 -0.98 -13.18 -14.46
CA THR A 68 -0.82 -12.03 -15.37
C THR A 68 0.66 -11.73 -15.63
N LEU A 69 1.50 -11.74 -14.59
CA LEU A 69 2.88 -11.27 -14.65
C LEU A 69 3.91 -12.36 -15.01
N ALA A 70 3.69 -13.63 -14.66
CA ALA A 70 4.63 -14.71 -14.96
C ALA A 70 4.89 -14.90 -16.46
N PRO A 71 3.88 -14.86 -17.36
CA PRO A 71 4.10 -14.93 -18.81
C PRO A 71 4.98 -13.79 -19.35
N LEU A 72 5.07 -12.67 -18.61
CA LEU A 72 5.88 -11.51 -18.94
C LEU A 72 7.31 -11.56 -18.35
N GLY A 73 7.71 -12.71 -17.76
CA GLY A 73 9.05 -12.92 -17.22
C GLY A 73 9.27 -12.41 -15.80
N TYR A 74 8.19 -12.15 -15.05
CA TYR A 74 8.25 -11.79 -13.64
C TYR A 74 8.11 -13.01 -12.73
N ILE A 75 8.67 -12.90 -11.53
CA ILE A 75 8.55 -13.88 -10.46
C ILE A 75 8.22 -13.17 -9.14
N LYS A 76 7.35 -13.76 -8.34
CA LYS A 76 7.13 -13.33 -6.95
C LYS A 76 8.35 -13.71 -6.12
N VAL A 77 9.05 -12.70 -5.62
CA VAL A 77 10.27 -12.89 -4.83
C VAL A 77 9.96 -12.96 -3.34
N SER A 78 8.98 -12.19 -2.88
CA SER A 78 8.54 -12.23 -1.48
C SER A 78 7.08 -11.79 -1.34
N SER A 79 6.44 -12.24 -0.27
CA SER A 79 5.10 -11.81 0.11
C SER A 79 4.91 -11.89 1.62
N ILE A 80 4.05 -11.03 2.16
CA ILE A 80 3.61 -11.10 3.54
C ILE A 80 2.12 -10.77 3.63
N ARG A 81 1.43 -11.45 4.53
CA ARG A 81 0.02 -11.25 4.80
C ARG A 81 -0.23 -11.07 6.30
N MET A 82 -1.11 -10.15 6.64
CA MET A 82 -1.67 -10.00 7.99
C MET A 82 -3.17 -9.74 7.90
N GLN A 83 -3.98 -10.76 8.15
CA GLN A 83 -5.43 -10.72 7.99
C GLN A 83 -5.84 -10.23 6.59
N GLY A 84 -6.39 -9.02 6.47
CA GLY A 84 -6.78 -8.40 5.20
C GLY A 84 -5.69 -7.58 4.51
N LEU A 85 -4.52 -7.42 5.11
CA LEU A 85 -3.36 -6.79 4.48
C LEU A 85 -2.52 -7.82 3.74
N LEU A 86 -2.21 -7.56 2.48
CA LEU A 86 -1.29 -8.35 1.65
C LEU A 86 -0.25 -7.43 1.05
N LEU A 87 1.01 -7.85 1.01
CA LEU A 87 2.07 -7.13 0.30
C LEU A 87 2.89 -8.14 -0.51
N LEU A 88 3.03 -7.86 -1.80
CA LEU A 88 3.78 -8.67 -2.76
C LEU A 88 4.96 -7.85 -3.29
N PHE A 89 6.12 -8.48 -3.37
CA PHE A 89 7.28 -7.97 -4.09
C PHE A 89 7.62 -8.91 -5.24
N ILE A 90 7.53 -8.40 -6.46
CA ILE A 90 7.62 -9.14 -7.72
C ILE A 90 8.71 -8.48 -8.56
N SER A 91 9.57 -9.28 -9.18
CA SER A 91 10.72 -8.80 -9.97
C SER A 91 10.79 -9.51 -11.31
N LYS A 92 11.31 -8.85 -12.34
CA LYS A 92 11.82 -9.56 -13.51
C LYS A 92 12.91 -10.55 -13.10
N MET A 93 12.95 -11.69 -13.78
CA MET A 93 13.90 -12.77 -13.51
C MET A 93 15.36 -12.30 -13.58
N GLU A 94 15.68 -11.37 -14.49
CA GLU A 94 17.04 -10.83 -14.68
C GLU A 94 17.62 -10.13 -13.44
N HIS A 95 16.78 -9.62 -12.54
CA HIS A 95 17.24 -8.90 -11.34
C HIS A 95 17.31 -9.78 -10.09
N VAL A 96 16.74 -10.98 -10.10
CA VAL A 96 16.67 -11.89 -8.95
C VAL A 96 18.04 -12.18 -8.31
N PRO A 97 19.14 -12.42 -9.08
CA PRO A 97 20.46 -12.65 -8.49
C PRO A 97 21.03 -11.47 -7.67
N PHE A 98 20.44 -10.28 -7.81
CA PHE A 98 20.85 -9.03 -7.17
C PHE A 98 19.89 -8.59 -6.06
N ILE A 99 18.88 -9.42 -5.76
CA ILE A 99 17.98 -9.25 -4.60
C ILE A 99 18.48 -10.15 -3.47
N ARG A 100 18.79 -9.58 -2.31
CA ARG A 100 19.31 -10.30 -1.14
C ARG A 100 18.68 -9.80 0.16
N ASP A 101 19.00 -10.47 1.27
CA ASP A 101 18.64 -10.04 2.64
C ASP A 101 17.15 -9.72 2.81
N ILE A 102 16.30 -10.51 2.16
CA ILE A 102 14.85 -10.37 2.21
C ILE A 102 14.37 -10.72 3.61
N GLN A 103 13.66 -9.80 4.26
CA GLN A 103 12.92 -10.08 5.49
C GLN A 103 11.55 -9.43 5.41
N VAL A 104 10.61 -9.96 6.19
CA VAL A 104 9.25 -9.48 6.24
C VAL A 104 8.80 -9.39 7.69
N THR A 105 7.99 -8.40 8.03
CA THR A 105 7.40 -8.27 9.37
C THR A 105 6.07 -7.54 9.33
N TYR A 106 5.32 -7.55 10.43
CA TYR A 106 4.03 -6.90 10.52
C TYR A 106 3.74 -6.38 11.94
N THR A 107 2.85 -5.39 12.03
CA THR A 107 2.33 -4.85 13.29
C THR A 107 0.82 -4.77 13.20
N ARG A 108 0.12 -5.15 14.27
CA ARG A 108 -1.34 -4.99 14.40
C ARG A 108 -1.63 -3.72 15.21
N THR A 109 -2.58 -2.92 14.75
CA THR A 109 -3.03 -1.68 15.43
C THR A 109 -4.53 -1.65 15.74
N GLY A 110 -5.25 -2.76 15.51
CA GLY A 110 -6.68 -2.89 15.84
C GLY A 110 -7.00 -2.79 17.35
N LEU A 111 -8.24 -3.09 17.75
CA LEU A 111 -8.70 -3.11 19.15
C LEU A 111 -7.63 -3.67 20.11
N TYR A 112 -7.14 -2.78 20.98
CA TYR A 112 -6.11 -3.04 22.00
C TYR A 112 -4.73 -3.53 21.46
N GLY A 113 -4.42 -3.34 20.17
CA GLY A 113 -3.17 -3.81 19.56
C GLY A 113 -3.10 -5.31 19.29
N TYR A 114 -4.11 -6.08 19.71
CA TYR A 114 -4.13 -7.55 19.59
C TYR A 114 -5.18 -8.07 18.61
N TRP A 115 -6.25 -7.32 18.34
CA TRP A 115 -7.40 -7.82 17.58
C TRP A 115 -7.90 -6.80 16.56
N GLY A 116 -7.85 -7.13 15.28
CA GLY A 116 -8.39 -6.30 14.20
C GLY A 116 -7.58 -6.34 12.92
N ASN A 117 -8.17 -5.80 11.85
CA ASN A 117 -7.65 -5.84 10.47
C ASN A 117 -6.80 -4.62 10.09
N LYS A 118 -6.40 -3.82 11.08
CA LYS A 118 -5.60 -2.60 10.93
C LYS A 118 -4.15 -2.82 11.34
N GLY A 119 -3.24 -2.09 10.72
CA GLY A 119 -1.82 -2.13 11.00
C GLY A 119 -0.97 -1.97 9.75
N GLY A 120 0.23 -2.56 9.76
CA GLY A 120 1.19 -2.48 8.67
C GLY A 120 1.89 -3.80 8.42
N VAL A 121 2.16 -4.12 7.16
CA VAL A 121 3.02 -5.22 6.74
C VAL A 121 4.19 -4.66 5.94
N SER A 122 5.39 -5.20 6.13
CA SER A 122 6.58 -4.73 5.43
C SER A 122 7.39 -5.85 4.81
N ILE A 123 7.97 -5.54 3.66
CA ILE A 123 9.01 -6.31 3.00
C ILE A 123 10.23 -5.43 2.91
N ARG A 124 11.37 -5.95 3.36
CA ARG A 124 12.66 -5.29 3.22
C ARG A 124 13.62 -6.21 2.47
N LEU A 125 14.53 -5.61 1.70
CA LEU A 125 15.51 -6.34 0.90
C LEU A 125 16.67 -5.44 0.48
N SER A 126 17.78 -6.06 0.11
CA SER A 126 18.85 -5.43 -0.65
C SER A 126 18.56 -5.58 -2.14
N PHE A 127 18.57 -4.49 -2.90
CA PHE A 127 18.49 -4.48 -4.35
C PHE A 127 19.74 -3.82 -4.91
N TYR A 128 20.58 -4.57 -5.62
CA TYR A 128 21.90 -4.10 -6.09
C TYR A 128 22.74 -3.42 -4.99
N GLY A 129 22.65 -3.92 -3.74
CA GLY A 129 23.38 -3.39 -2.60
C GLY A 129 22.71 -2.19 -1.90
N HIS A 130 21.52 -1.76 -2.34
CA HIS A 130 20.74 -0.73 -1.67
C HIS A 130 19.61 -1.34 -0.86
N MET A 131 19.54 -1.00 0.44
CA MET A 131 18.50 -1.50 1.33
C MET A 131 17.21 -0.71 1.12
N LEU A 132 16.16 -1.40 0.69
CA LEU A 132 14.83 -0.85 0.46
C LEU A 132 13.85 -1.45 1.48
N CYS A 133 12.86 -0.66 1.89
CA CYS A 133 11.74 -1.13 2.69
C CYS A 133 10.42 -0.67 2.06
N PHE A 134 9.47 -1.59 1.94
CA PHE A 134 8.12 -1.34 1.45
C PHE A 134 7.16 -1.62 2.59
N LEU A 135 6.38 -0.62 2.99
CA LEU A 135 5.44 -0.66 4.09
C LEU A 135 4.03 -0.39 3.55
N ASN A 136 3.20 -1.44 3.53
CA ASN A 136 1.78 -1.34 3.22
C ASN A 136 0.96 -1.25 4.52
N CYS A 137 0.18 -0.19 4.67
CA CYS A 137 -0.65 0.06 5.85
C CYS A 137 -2.15 0.04 5.56
N HIS A 138 -2.94 -0.29 6.59
CA HIS A 138 -4.37 -0.02 6.66
C HIS A 138 -4.62 0.61 8.03
N LEU A 139 -4.77 1.94 8.05
CA LEU A 139 -4.87 2.72 9.28
C LEU A 139 -6.32 2.95 9.70
N THR A 140 -6.53 3.43 10.93
CA THR A 140 -7.87 3.68 11.47
C THR A 140 -8.73 4.58 10.57
N ALA A 141 -9.95 4.09 10.32
CA ALA A 141 -10.95 4.74 9.48
C ALA A 141 -11.70 5.85 10.22
N HIS A 142 -12.54 6.58 9.48
CA HIS A 142 -13.38 7.70 9.90
C HIS A 142 -12.66 9.06 10.03
N MET A 143 -13.45 10.12 9.87
CA MET A 143 -13.00 11.51 9.73
C MET A 143 -12.23 12.02 10.96
N ASN A 144 -12.69 11.69 12.17
CA ASN A 144 -12.22 12.32 13.41
C ASN A 144 -10.89 11.78 13.95
N TYR A 145 -10.27 10.82 13.26
CA TYR A 145 -9.11 10.07 13.77
C TYR A 145 -7.80 10.41 13.07
N ALA A 146 -7.64 11.64 12.57
CA ALA A 146 -6.43 12.07 11.86
C ALA A 146 -5.16 11.95 12.73
N SER A 147 -5.20 12.43 13.97
CA SER A 147 -4.08 12.29 14.92
C SER A 147 -3.81 10.82 15.26
N GLN A 148 -4.86 10.02 15.52
CA GLN A 148 -4.70 8.59 15.80
C GLN A 148 -4.01 7.85 14.65
N ARG A 149 -4.27 8.21 13.39
CA ARG A 149 -3.56 7.61 12.24
C ARG A 149 -2.06 7.92 12.26
N VAL A 150 -1.67 9.10 12.72
CA VAL A 150 -0.26 9.45 12.89
C VAL A 150 0.34 8.62 14.02
N ASP A 151 -0.32 8.55 15.18
CA ASP A 151 0.12 7.73 16.31
C ASP A 151 0.29 6.25 15.92
N GLU A 152 -0.66 5.70 15.13
CA GLU A 152 -0.58 4.34 14.59
C GLU A 152 0.60 4.15 13.64
N PHE A 153 0.86 5.14 12.77
CA PHE A 153 1.99 5.09 11.85
C PHE A 153 3.32 5.13 12.60
N GLU A 154 3.48 6.03 13.57
CA GLU A 154 4.67 6.12 14.41
C GLU A 154 4.90 4.83 15.20
N TYR A 155 3.84 4.28 15.80
CA TYR A 155 3.91 2.99 16.46
C TYR A 155 4.35 1.86 15.53
N ILE A 156 3.85 1.81 14.28
CA ILE A 156 4.27 0.82 13.29
C ILE A 156 5.77 0.97 12.98
N LEU A 157 6.26 2.20 12.80
CA LEU A 157 7.67 2.49 12.54
C LEU A 157 8.59 2.04 13.68
N ASP A 158 8.15 2.21 14.92
CA ASP A 158 8.92 1.85 16.12
C ASP A 158 8.85 0.36 16.45
N ALA A 159 7.68 -0.27 16.29
CA ALA A 159 7.45 -1.66 16.67
C ALA A 159 8.05 -2.66 15.67
N GLN A 160 8.09 -2.33 14.38
CA GLN A 160 8.65 -3.23 13.37
C GLN A 160 10.16 -3.22 13.37
N THR A 161 10.73 -4.35 13.79
CA THR A 161 12.17 -4.61 13.73
C THR A 161 12.48 -5.80 12.85
N PHE A 162 13.69 -5.80 12.30
CA PHE A 162 14.26 -6.82 11.43
C PHE A 162 15.48 -7.44 12.11
N ASP A 163 15.70 -8.75 11.90
CA ASP A 163 16.83 -9.48 12.45
C ASP A 163 18.09 -9.20 11.63
N THR A 164 18.66 -8.00 11.81
CA THR A 164 19.87 -7.56 11.12
C THR A 164 20.60 -6.48 11.93
N LYS A 165 21.93 -6.44 11.80
CA LYS A 165 22.76 -5.46 12.52
C LYS A 165 22.79 -4.08 11.85
N ASN A 166 22.68 -4.02 10.52
CA ASN A 166 22.96 -2.79 9.77
C ASN A 166 21.73 -1.89 9.57
N THR A 167 20.53 -2.49 9.52
CA THR A 167 19.27 -1.82 9.16
C THR A 167 18.08 -2.42 9.93
N PRO A 168 18.13 -2.42 11.29
CA PRO A 168 17.17 -3.14 12.12
C PRO A 168 15.76 -2.54 12.13
N ARG A 169 15.57 -1.25 11.81
CA ARG A 169 14.25 -0.60 11.79
C ARG A 169 13.88 -0.09 10.40
N ILE A 170 12.60 0.21 10.19
CA ILE A 170 12.08 0.69 8.90
C ILE A 170 12.86 1.92 8.41
N LEU A 171 12.99 2.95 9.24
CA LEU A 171 13.65 4.21 8.87
C LEU A 171 15.19 4.12 8.76
N ASP A 172 15.80 2.97 9.09
CA ASP A 172 17.24 2.76 8.88
C ASP A 172 17.56 2.40 7.42
N HIS A 173 16.54 2.08 6.59
CA HIS A 173 16.72 1.72 5.19
C HIS A 173 17.04 2.95 4.32
N LYS A 174 17.77 2.73 3.22
CA LYS A 174 18.18 3.81 2.30
C LYS A 174 16.97 4.47 1.64
N VAL A 175 15.95 3.69 1.29
CA VAL A 175 14.68 4.18 0.75
C VAL A 175 13.55 3.42 1.41
N VAL A 176 12.53 4.15 1.87
CA VAL A 176 11.31 3.60 2.46
C VAL A 176 10.12 4.05 1.61
N PHE A 177 9.35 3.09 1.13
CA PHE A 177 8.07 3.33 0.49
C PHE A 177 6.97 3.05 1.51
N TRP A 178 6.23 4.08 1.88
CA TRP A 178 5.06 3.96 2.74
C TRP A 178 3.80 4.25 1.94
N PHE A 179 2.89 3.29 1.89
CA PHE A 179 1.67 3.35 1.10
C PHE A 179 0.58 2.49 1.73
N GLY A 180 -0.63 2.55 1.20
CA GLY A 180 -1.74 1.74 1.70
C GLY A 180 -3.08 2.45 1.66
N ASP A 181 -4.07 1.89 2.35
CA ASP A 181 -5.27 2.64 2.73
C ASP A 181 -4.98 3.38 4.04
N LEU A 182 -4.40 4.56 3.88
CA LEU A 182 -4.00 5.40 5.00
C LEU A 182 -5.20 6.06 5.68
N ASN A 183 -6.40 6.01 5.08
CA ASN A 183 -7.66 6.50 5.66
C ASN A 183 -7.71 7.99 6.07
N PHE A 184 -6.74 8.83 5.69
CA PHE A 184 -6.86 10.28 5.79
C PHE A 184 -7.98 10.78 4.87
N ARG A 185 -8.71 11.79 5.33
CA ARG A 185 -9.93 12.29 4.68
C ARG A 185 -9.74 13.75 4.29
N ILE A 186 -10.60 14.22 3.38
CA ILE A 186 -10.75 15.66 3.13
C ILE A 186 -11.59 16.26 4.25
N GLU A 187 -11.00 17.11 5.08
CA GLU A 187 -11.67 17.86 6.16
C GLU A 187 -12.60 18.94 5.55
N ASP A 188 -13.88 18.63 5.50
CA ASP A 188 -14.83 19.35 4.64
C ASP A 188 -15.74 20.34 5.39
N HIS A 189 -16.25 21.32 4.62
CA HIS A 189 -17.36 22.23 4.95
C HIS A 189 -18.71 21.73 4.37
N GLY A 190 -18.74 20.61 3.64
CA GLY A 190 -19.94 19.83 3.27
C GLY A 190 -19.85 19.17 1.88
N MET A 191 -20.39 17.94 1.75
CA MET A 191 -20.26 17.05 0.57
C MET A 191 -20.50 17.67 -0.81
N LEU A 192 -21.30 18.74 -0.89
CA LEU A 192 -21.56 19.48 -2.12
C LEU A 192 -20.28 20.11 -2.69
N PHE A 193 -19.38 20.62 -1.83
CA PHE A 193 -18.12 21.23 -2.26
C PHE A 193 -17.20 20.19 -2.89
N VAL A 194 -17.02 19.04 -2.25
CA VAL A 194 -16.21 17.93 -2.75
C VAL A 194 -16.75 17.44 -4.10
N ARG A 195 -18.07 17.20 -4.20
CA ARG A 195 -18.72 16.79 -5.46
C ARG A 195 -18.50 17.81 -6.58
N ASN A 196 -18.64 19.11 -6.30
CA ASN A 196 -18.41 20.15 -7.31
C ASN A 196 -16.94 20.17 -7.78
N CYS A 197 -15.98 20.04 -6.86
CA CYS A 197 -14.57 19.97 -7.22
C CYS A 197 -14.28 18.74 -8.11
N ILE A 198 -14.93 17.60 -7.83
CA ILE A 198 -14.81 16.38 -8.64
C ILE A 198 -15.39 16.60 -10.04
N THR A 199 -16.64 17.05 -10.14
CA THR A 199 -17.31 17.27 -11.43
C THR A 199 -16.61 18.32 -12.28
N SER A 200 -16.05 19.35 -11.65
CA SER A 200 -15.30 20.43 -12.33
C SER A 200 -13.83 20.09 -12.58
N GLN A 201 -13.35 18.91 -12.18
CA GLN A 201 -11.94 18.49 -12.24
C GLN A 201 -10.97 19.49 -11.57
N ARG A 202 -11.42 20.14 -10.49
CA ARG A 202 -10.63 21.10 -9.69
C ARG A 202 -10.14 20.47 -8.40
N TYR A 203 -9.47 19.32 -8.50
CA TYR A 203 -9.04 18.53 -7.35
C TYR A 203 -8.05 19.28 -6.45
N ASN A 204 -7.25 20.18 -7.04
CA ASN A 204 -6.30 21.02 -6.32
C ASN A 204 -6.92 21.85 -5.17
N LEU A 205 -8.22 22.15 -5.25
CA LEU A 205 -8.94 22.86 -4.18
C LEU A 205 -9.16 21.99 -2.93
N LEU A 206 -9.11 20.67 -3.08
CA LEU A 206 -9.29 19.70 -1.98
C LEU A 206 -8.02 19.51 -1.15
N TRP A 207 -6.84 19.67 -1.73
CA TRP A 207 -5.57 19.29 -1.08
C TRP A 207 -5.22 20.13 0.14
N SER A 208 -5.64 21.39 0.19
CA SER A 208 -5.51 22.22 1.39
C SER A 208 -6.33 21.73 2.59
N LYS A 209 -7.28 20.82 2.34
CA LYS A 209 -8.18 20.19 3.30
C LYS A 209 -7.89 18.71 3.47
N ASP A 210 -6.94 18.15 2.73
CA ASP A 210 -6.54 16.77 2.92
C ASP A 210 -5.80 16.62 4.26
N GLN A 211 -6.29 15.75 5.12
CA GLN A 211 -5.74 15.58 6.47
C GLN A 211 -4.30 15.10 6.43
N LEU A 212 -3.87 14.26 5.49
CA LEU A 212 -2.47 13.84 5.41
C LEU A 212 -1.57 15.05 5.10
N THR A 213 -1.95 15.85 4.12
CA THR A 213 -1.28 17.11 3.75
C THR A 213 -1.20 18.07 4.93
N MET A 214 -2.30 18.24 5.67
CA MET A 214 -2.36 19.11 6.84
C MET A 214 -1.51 18.59 8.01
N MET A 215 -1.54 17.28 8.29
CA MET A 215 -0.73 16.67 9.35
C MET A 215 0.75 16.70 9.01
N LYS A 216 1.13 16.53 7.74
CA LYS A 216 2.53 16.64 7.28
C LYS A 216 3.16 17.99 7.57
N GLN A 217 2.39 19.08 7.65
CA GLN A 217 2.90 20.39 8.05
C GLN A 217 3.29 20.46 9.53
N LYS A 218 2.72 19.60 10.37
CA LYS A 218 2.84 19.63 11.84
C LYS A 218 3.72 18.51 12.39
N GLU A 219 3.67 17.33 11.76
CA GLU A 219 4.27 16.10 12.27
C GLU A 219 5.63 15.81 11.64
N ALA A 220 6.68 15.84 12.46
CA ALA A 220 8.06 15.65 12.00
C ALA A 220 8.29 14.29 11.34
N THR A 221 7.57 13.24 11.77
CA THR A 221 7.68 11.91 11.18
C THR A 221 7.18 11.90 9.73
N LEU A 222 6.06 12.56 9.45
CA LEU A 222 5.50 12.67 8.10
C LEU A 222 6.35 13.55 7.17
N GLN A 223 7.04 14.55 7.71
CA GLN A 223 7.94 15.42 6.96
C GLN A 223 9.15 14.70 6.36
N LYS A 224 9.48 13.49 6.84
CA LYS A 224 10.54 12.64 6.27
C LYS A 224 10.14 11.98 4.95
N PHE A 225 8.86 12.00 4.59
CA PHE A 225 8.34 11.35 3.39
C PHE A 225 7.98 12.39 2.33
N GLU A 226 8.13 12.00 1.07
CA GLU A 226 7.72 12.78 -0.09
C GLU A 226 6.53 12.12 -0.78
N GLU A 227 5.60 12.92 -1.29
CA GLU A 227 4.44 12.46 -2.04
C GLU A 227 4.40 13.23 -3.37
N GLY A 228 4.13 12.53 -4.46
CA GLY A 228 4.03 13.14 -5.78
C GLY A 228 2.76 13.99 -5.95
N PRO A 229 2.62 14.72 -7.07
CA PRO A 229 1.42 15.49 -7.37
C PRO A 229 0.16 14.62 -7.39
N LEU A 230 -0.90 15.10 -6.74
CA LEU A 230 -2.22 14.48 -6.71
C LEU A 230 -3.07 15.00 -7.87
N ASP A 231 -2.78 14.51 -9.09
CA ASP A 231 -3.46 14.90 -10.33
C ASP A 231 -4.63 13.98 -10.70
N PHE A 232 -5.24 13.34 -9.70
CA PHE A 232 -6.32 12.38 -9.85
C PHE A 232 -7.45 12.66 -8.85
N GLN A 233 -8.65 12.16 -9.17
CA GLN A 233 -9.83 12.31 -8.31
C GLN A 233 -9.69 11.51 -7.01
N PRO A 234 -10.32 11.91 -5.89
CA PRO A 234 -10.33 11.14 -4.65
C PRO A 234 -10.71 9.66 -4.86
N THR A 235 -10.00 8.73 -4.26
CA THR A 235 -10.18 7.29 -4.53
C THR A 235 -11.21 6.60 -3.63
N TYR A 236 -11.96 7.36 -2.84
CA TYR A 236 -12.99 6.86 -1.93
C TYR A 236 -14.06 7.93 -1.66
N LYS A 237 -15.35 7.60 -1.49
CA LYS A 237 -15.99 6.28 -1.57
C LYS A 237 -16.84 6.16 -2.82
N PHE A 238 -16.81 5.01 -3.47
CA PHE A 238 -17.66 4.69 -4.62
C PHE A 238 -18.82 3.76 -4.25
N ASP A 239 -19.91 3.84 -5.01
CA ASP A 239 -20.95 2.80 -5.04
C ASP A 239 -20.34 1.48 -5.54
N LEU A 240 -20.80 0.35 -5.01
CA LEU A 240 -20.27 -0.96 -5.41
C LEU A 240 -20.47 -1.19 -6.91
N ASN A 241 -19.41 -1.65 -7.60
CA ASN A 241 -19.39 -1.93 -9.04
C ASN A 241 -19.72 -0.71 -9.91
N SER A 242 -19.31 0.49 -9.48
CA SER A 242 -19.64 1.76 -10.12
C SER A 242 -18.51 2.77 -9.91
N ASP A 243 -18.34 3.69 -10.87
CA ASP A 243 -17.45 4.85 -10.75
C ASP A 243 -18.14 6.07 -10.10
N ASN A 244 -19.42 5.93 -9.72
CA ASN A 244 -20.14 6.97 -9.02
C ASN A 244 -19.72 7.03 -7.56
N TYR A 245 -19.37 8.23 -7.09
CA TYR A 245 -19.16 8.49 -5.67
C TYR A 245 -20.45 8.25 -4.88
N ASP A 246 -20.30 7.69 -3.67
CA ASP A 246 -21.39 7.22 -2.80
C ASP A 246 -22.60 8.17 -2.86
N THR A 247 -23.70 7.62 -3.38
CA THR A 247 -24.95 8.35 -3.62
C THR A 247 -25.85 8.37 -2.38
N ARG A 248 -25.49 7.64 -1.31
CA ARG A 248 -26.27 7.51 -0.07
C ARG A 248 -25.85 8.47 1.03
#